data_AF-A0A937TVI4-F1
#
_entry.id   AF-A0A937TVI4-F1
#
_cell.length_a   1.000
_cell.length_b   1.000
_cell.length_c   1.000
_cell.angle_alpha   90.00
_cell.angle_beta   90.00
_cell.angle_gamma   90.00
#
_symmetry.space_group_name_H-M   'P 1'
#
loop_
_entity.id
_entity.type
_entity.pdbx_description
1 polymer ?
#
loop_
_entity_poly.entity_id
_entity_poly.type
_entity_poly.pdbx_seq_one_letter_code
_entity_poly.pdbx_strand_id
1 'polypeptide(L)'
;MSIALAVPAAGILAQKAQKKPELCRGNYHSEKAGKEQLAKFARSYSNLKEWKERAKRVREGILRGAGLTPLPKKTPLKPIIRSKRQYKGYTVANAAFEPLPGFFVTGNLYGPRGGKGPFAAVLCPHGHWGKPNDYGRFRADMQKRCATLARMGAVVFSYDMVGFGESDQYPHNHPKSLAVQTWSSIRAIDFLLSMKDVDPKRIGVTGASGGGTQTFLLTAVDDRIAVSVPVCQVSAHMFGGCICESGMPIHKSDKHETSNAEIAALAAPRPLLLISNGKDWTKNTPKVEFPYVKNVYRLYGARDKAQNEHLGNEGHDYGPSKRLAAYKFMARHLGLSLAKVTKPDGSIDDSDVVIEKTEALHVFNRKHPRPAYAVKGPDAVESLLWPKSDAGNPAGGSTRVVK
;
A
#
# COMPACT_ATOMS: atom_id res chain seq x y z
N MET A 1 -7.16 63.66 -43.39
CA MET A 1 -7.59 63.25 -42.03
C MET A 1 -7.62 61.73 -41.98
N SER A 2 -6.84 61.17 -41.04
CA SER A 2 -6.93 59.86 -40.34
C SER A 2 -7.61 58.68 -41.05
N ILE A 3 -7.10 57.44 -41.05
CA ILE A 3 -6.59 56.66 -39.92
C ILE A 3 -5.64 55.58 -40.47
N ALA A 4 -4.44 55.47 -39.91
CA ALA A 4 -3.56 54.31 -40.08
C ALA A 4 -4.07 53.18 -39.16
N LEU A 5 -4.52 52.07 -39.74
CA LEU A 5 -4.85 50.85 -39.00
C LEU A 5 -3.59 49.99 -38.86
N ALA A 6 -2.97 50.06 -37.68
CA ALA A 6 -1.92 49.13 -37.28
C ALA A 6 -2.55 47.76 -36.99
N VAL A 7 -2.15 46.74 -37.75
CA VAL A 7 -2.48 45.34 -37.46
C VAL A 7 -1.56 44.87 -36.31
N PRO A 8 -2.08 44.37 -35.18
CA PRO A 8 -1.22 43.84 -34.13
C PRO A 8 -0.61 42.51 -34.59
N ALA A 9 0.71 42.39 -34.49
CA ALA A 9 1.38 41.12 -34.64
C ALA A 9 0.85 40.13 -33.59
N ALA A 10 0.20 39.06 -34.04
CA ALA A 10 -0.22 37.96 -33.19
C ALA A 10 1.02 37.31 -32.57
N GLY A 11 1.28 37.59 -31.29
CA GLY A 11 2.30 36.90 -30.53
C GLY A 11 1.90 35.44 -30.37
N ILE A 12 2.61 34.55 -31.08
CA ILE A 12 2.55 33.11 -30.84
C ILE A 12 3.14 32.87 -29.45
N LEU A 13 2.28 32.73 -28.44
CA LEU A 13 2.66 32.17 -27.15
C LEU A 13 3.07 30.71 -27.40
N ALA A 14 4.37 30.46 -27.47
CA ALA A 14 4.92 29.12 -27.47
C ALA A 14 4.46 28.40 -26.19
N GLN A 15 3.49 27.50 -26.31
CA GLN A 15 3.18 26.55 -25.25
C GLN A 15 4.45 25.75 -24.98
N LYS A 16 5.09 25.98 -23.82
CA LYS A 16 6.19 25.13 -23.36
C LYS A 16 5.70 23.69 -23.37
N ALA A 17 6.28 22.88 -24.26
CA ALA A 17 5.99 21.46 -24.31
C ALA A 17 6.19 20.86 -22.91
N GLN A 18 5.12 20.32 -22.33
CA GLN A 18 5.14 19.75 -21.00
C GLN A 18 6.03 18.50 -21.04
N LYS A 19 7.24 18.59 -20.48
CA LYS A 19 8.20 17.48 -20.46
C LYS A 19 7.52 16.28 -19.78
N LYS A 20 7.44 15.14 -20.49
CA LYS A 20 6.88 13.91 -19.91
C LYS A 20 7.61 13.59 -18.60
N PRO A 21 6.89 13.24 -17.52
CA PRO A 21 7.51 12.95 -16.24
C PRO A 21 8.40 11.71 -16.35
N GLU A 22 9.56 11.74 -15.69
CA GLU A 22 10.50 10.63 -15.66
C GLU A 22 9.99 9.55 -14.71
N LEU A 23 9.94 8.30 -15.18
CA LEU A 23 9.44 7.16 -14.41
C LEU A 23 10.59 6.21 -14.06
N CYS A 24 10.80 5.99 -12.76
CA CYS A 24 11.75 5.00 -12.25
C CYS A 24 11.09 3.61 -12.28
N ARG A 25 11.23 2.84 -13.37
CA ARG A 25 10.55 1.53 -13.55
C ARG A 25 11.51 0.35 -13.52
N GLY A 26 11.09 -0.75 -12.90
CA GLY A 26 11.86 -2.00 -12.86
C GLY A 26 13.28 -1.79 -12.35
N ASN A 27 14.27 -2.41 -13.00
CA ASN A 27 15.70 -2.25 -12.72
C ASN A 27 16.23 -0.90 -13.25
N TYR A 28 15.66 0.20 -12.75
CA TYR A 28 15.96 1.55 -13.23
C TYR A 28 17.41 1.99 -12.97
N HIS A 29 18.01 1.49 -11.88
CA HIS A 29 19.42 1.71 -11.58
C HIS A 29 20.20 0.40 -11.60
N SER A 30 21.51 0.49 -11.84
CA SER A 30 22.44 -0.56 -11.43
C SER A 30 22.53 -0.61 -9.90
N GLU A 31 22.96 -1.72 -9.33
CA GLU A 31 23.15 -1.86 -7.88
C GLU A 31 24.10 -0.79 -7.32
N LYS A 32 25.18 -0.47 -8.07
CA LYS A 32 26.12 0.60 -7.73
C LYS A 32 25.45 1.97 -7.72
N ALA A 33 24.69 2.30 -8.76
CA ALA A 33 24.00 3.58 -8.85
C ALA A 33 22.93 3.74 -7.75
N GLY A 34 22.19 2.67 -7.42
CA GLY A 34 21.23 2.68 -6.31
C GLY A 34 21.92 2.94 -4.96
N LYS A 35 23.07 2.30 -4.70
CA LYS A 35 23.89 2.57 -3.50
C LYS A 35 24.39 4.01 -3.44
N GLU A 36 24.88 4.55 -4.56
CA GLU A 36 25.36 5.94 -4.65
C GLU A 36 24.23 6.94 -4.43
N GLN A 37 23.03 6.66 -4.95
CA GLN A 37 21.84 7.47 -4.71
C GLN A 37 21.45 7.50 -3.23
N LEU A 38 21.44 6.35 -2.54
CA LEU A 38 21.21 6.32 -1.09
C LEU A 38 22.28 7.09 -0.31
N ALA A 39 23.55 7.02 -0.72
CA ALA A 39 24.61 7.81 -0.10
C ALA A 39 24.40 9.32 -0.31
N LYS A 40 23.95 9.74 -1.49
CA LYS A 40 23.55 11.13 -1.78
C LYS A 40 22.41 11.57 -0.88
N PHE A 41 21.38 10.74 -0.72
CA PHE A 41 20.26 11.05 0.16
C PHE A 41 20.70 11.17 1.63
N ALA A 42 21.55 10.26 2.11
CA ALA A 42 22.07 10.28 3.47
C ALA A 42 22.91 11.53 3.81
N ARG A 43 23.51 12.19 2.80
CA ARG A 43 24.22 13.47 2.96
C ARG A 43 23.29 14.68 3.06
N SER A 44 22.01 14.53 2.70
CA SER A 44 21.04 15.64 2.71
C SER A 44 20.40 15.90 4.09
N TYR A 45 20.79 15.15 5.11
CA TYR A 45 20.38 15.34 6.50
C TYR A 45 21.44 14.82 7.46
N SER A 46 21.61 15.50 8.59
CA SER A 46 22.54 15.18 9.67
C SER A 46 21.83 14.99 11.01
N ASN A 47 20.67 15.65 11.17
CA ASN A 47 19.87 15.68 12.39
C ASN A 47 18.38 15.40 12.13
N LEU A 48 17.61 15.28 13.21
CA LEU A 48 16.19 14.93 13.14
C LEU A 48 15.33 15.99 12.43
N LYS A 49 15.66 17.27 12.58
CA LYS A 49 14.91 18.37 11.93
C LYS A 49 15.03 18.28 10.42
N GLU A 50 16.26 18.17 9.91
CA GLU A 50 16.55 18.03 8.48
C GLU A 50 15.92 16.77 7.89
N TRP A 51 15.97 15.65 8.62
CA TRP A 51 15.28 14.42 8.19
C TRP A 51 13.76 14.62 8.12
N LYS A 52 13.13 15.27 9.11
CA LYS A 52 11.69 15.52 9.08
C LYS A 52 11.29 16.38 7.87
N GLU A 53 12.09 17.37 7.51
CA GLU A 53 11.88 18.18 6.31
C GLU A 53 12.02 17.35 5.03
N ARG A 54 13.05 16.50 4.94
CA ARG A 54 13.22 15.56 3.82
C ARG A 54 12.05 14.58 3.73
N ALA A 55 11.66 13.97 4.84
CA ALA A 55 10.56 13.03 4.92
C ALA A 55 9.24 13.67 4.47
N LYS A 56 8.98 14.93 4.86
CA LYS A 56 7.84 15.71 4.37
C LYS A 56 7.89 15.87 2.84
N ARG A 57 9.03 16.30 2.28
CA ARG A 57 9.21 16.46 0.83
C ARG A 57 8.96 15.16 0.07
N VAL A 58 9.44 14.02 0.58
CA VAL A 58 9.23 12.71 -0.05
C VAL A 58 7.76 12.30 0.03
N ARG A 59 7.09 12.42 1.19
CA ARG A 59 5.65 12.10 1.32
C ARG A 59 4.78 12.91 0.37
N GLU A 60 5.00 14.22 0.33
CA GLU A 60 4.26 15.07 -0.60
C GLU A 60 4.60 14.75 -2.06
N GLY A 61 5.85 14.37 -2.34
CA GLY A 61 6.30 13.91 -3.65
C GLY A 61 5.57 12.65 -4.11
N ILE A 62 5.40 11.66 -3.22
CA ILE A 62 4.61 10.45 -3.48
C ILE A 62 3.16 10.82 -3.80
N LEU A 63 2.51 11.62 -2.94
CA LEU A 63 1.11 12.00 -3.13
C LEU A 63 0.90 12.82 -4.40
N ARG A 64 1.75 13.82 -4.69
CA ARG A 64 1.71 14.58 -5.95
C ARG A 64 1.96 13.69 -7.17
N GLY A 65 2.98 12.83 -7.10
CA GLY A 65 3.34 11.92 -8.18
C GLY A 65 2.23 10.92 -8.51
N ALA A 66 1.47 10.49 -7.49
CA ALA A 66 0.28 9.65 -7.65
C ALA A 66 -0.98 10.45 -8.02
N GLY A 67 -0.92 11.78 -8.13
CA GLY A 67 -2.09 12.63 -8.35
C GLY A 67 -3.06 12.68 -7.17
N LEU A 68 -2.64 12.30 -5.97
CA LEU A 68 -3.47 12.26 -4.75
C LEU A 68 -3.30 13.51 -3.87
N THR A 69 -2.98 14.66 -4.48
CA THR A 69 -2.85 15.95 -3.78
C THR A 69 -3.85 16.96 -4.38
N PRO A 70 -4.79 17.50 -3.58
CA PRO A 70 -5.14 17.04 -2.23
C PRO A 70 -5.65 15.60 -2.24
N LEU A 71 -5.67 14.95 -1.07
CA LEU A 71 -6.29 13.63 -0.98
C LEU A 71 -7.77 13.72 -1.38
N PRO A 72 -8.31 12.71 -2.09
CA PRO A 72 -9.73 12.65 -2.39
C PRO A 72 -10.59 12.73 -1.13
N LYS A 73 -11.81 13.27 -1.25
CA LYS A 73 -12.75 13.31 -0.13
C LYS A 73 -13.11 11.89 0.31
N LYS A 74 -12.98 11.60 1.60
CA LYS A 74 -13.45 10.34 2.19
C LYS A 74 -14.98 10.27 2.13
N THR A 75 -15.53 9.21 1.53
CA THR A 75 -16.97 8.95 1.41
C THR A 75 -17.43 7.84 2.38
N PRO A 76 -18.73 7.57 2.55
CA PRO A 76 -19.18 6.41 3.31
C PRO A 76 -18.66 5.10 2.72
N LEU A 77 -18.11 4.21 3.55
CA LEU A 77 -17.50 2.94 3.12
C LEU A 77 -18.51 1.87 2.69
N LYS A 78 -19.78 1.97 3.12
CA LYS A 78 -20.85 0.99 2.84
C LYS A 78 -20.37 -0.48 2.92
N PRO A 79 -19.85 -0.91 4.08
CA PRO A 79 -19.21 -2.21 4.21
C PRO A 79 -20.23 -3.34 3.96
N ILE A 80 -19.82 -4.31 3.15
CA ILE A 80 -20.51 -5.56 2.92
C ILE A 80 -19.68 -6.64 3.61
N ILE A 81 -20.23 -7.32 4.61
CA ILE A 81 -19.57 -8.46 5.27
C ILE A 81 -20.56 -9.61 5.31
N ARG A 82 -20.21 -10.74 4.72
CA ARG A 82 -21.14 -11.87 4.55
C ARG A 82 -20.45 -13.22 4.61
N SER A 83 -21.27 -14.27 4.62
CA SER A 83 -20.85 -15.66 4.53
C SER A 83 -19.83 -16.05 5.61
N LYS A 84 -19.98 -15.58 6.84
CA LYS A 84 -19.01 -15.83 7.91
C LYS A 84 -18.88 -17.34 8.18
N ARG A 85 -17.66 -17.86 8.12
CA ARG A 85 -17.28 -19.26 8.35
C ARG A 85 -16.37 -19.33 9.57
N GLN A 86 -16.48 -20.42 10.31
CA GLN A 86 -15.71 -20.63 11.55
C GLN A 86 -14.78 -21.83 11.40
N TYR A 87 -13.56 -21.67 11.89
CA TYR A 87 -12.53 -22.69 11.90
C TYR A 87 -11.89 -22.79 13.29
N LYS A 88 -10.87 -23.63 13.44
CA LYS A 88 -10.14 -23.79 14.71
C LYS A 88 -9.28 -22.55 14.98
N GLY A 89 -9.75 -21.71 15.90
CA GLY A 89 -9.05 -20.51 16.37
C GLY A 89 -9.25 -19.24 15.53
N TYR A 90 -10.00 -19.29 14.42
CA TYR A 90 -10.29 -18.09 13.60
C TYR A 90 -11.62 -18.20 12.85
N THR A 91 -12.06 -17.08 12.28
CA THR A 91 -13.19 -17.01 11.33
C THR A 91 -12.77 -16.37 10.03
N VAL A 92 -13.46 -16.65 8.94
CA VAL A 92 -13.30 -15.95 7.65
C VAL A 92 -14.65 -15.41 7.21
N ALA A 93 -14.72 -14.17 6.73
CA ALA A 93 -15.89 -13.60 6.08
C ALA A 93 -15.49 -12.95 4.75
N ASN A 94 -16.39 -12.96 3.78
CA ASN A 94 -16.17 -12.26 2.52
C ASN A 94 -16.58 -10.81 2.73
N ALA A 95 -15.69 -9.88 2.39
CA ALA A 95 -15.85 -8.48 2.72
C ALA A 95 -15.58 -7.59 1.52
N ALA A 96 -16.40 -6.55 1.35
CA ALA A 96 -16.13 -5.46 0.42
C ALA A 96 -16.50 -4.12 1.04
N PHE A 97 -15.91 -3.06 0.52
CA PHE A 97 -16.27 -1.68 0.86
C PHE A 97 -16.02 -0.75 -0.33
N GLU A 98 -16.58 0.45 -0.24
CA GLU A 98 -16.46 1.51 -1.25
C GLU A 98 -15.38 2.53 -0.85
N PRO A 99 -14.13 2.44 -1.38
CA PRO A 99 -13.17 3.53 -1.26
C PRO A 99 -13.61 4.81 -1.99
N LEU A 100 -14.45 4.68 -3.01
CA LEU A 100 -15.12 5.72 -3.78
C LEU A 100 -16.56 5.24 -4.06
N PRO A 101 -17.55 6.13 -4.21
CA PRO A 101 -18.93 5.73 -4.46
C PRO A 101 -19.07 4.76 -5.64
N GLY A 102 -19.60 3.56 -5.39
CA GLY A 102 -19.81 2.53 -6.42
C GLY A 102 -18.55 1.80 -6.91
N PHE A 103 -17.33 2.18 -6.51
CA PHE A 103 -16.11 1.39 -6.77
C PHE A 103 -15.84 0.50 -5.56
N PHE A 104 -15.65 -0.81 -5.75
CA PHE A 104 -15.53 -1.77 -4.65
C PHE A 104 -14.10 -2.29 -4.51
N VAL A 105 -13.59 -2.26 -3.28
CA VAL A 105 -12.46 -3.10 -2.86
C VAL A 105 -13.05 -4.36 -2.24
N THR A 106 -12.65 -5.51 -2.76
CA THR A 106 -13.11 -6.84 -2.37
C THR A 106 -12.00 -7.60 -1.65
N GLY A 107 -12.36 -8.46 -0.70
CA GLY A 107 -11.39 -9.16 0.14
C GLY A 107 -12.00 -10.18 1.09
N ASN A 108 -11.15 -10.69 1.97
CA ASN A 108 -11.54 -11.61 3.04
C ASN A 108 -11.09 -11.06 4.40
N LEU A 109 -12.03 -11.03 5.34
CA LEU A 109 -11.80 -10.63 6.72
C LEU A 109 -11.58 -11.87 7.57
N TYR A 110 -10.40 -12.00 8.15
CA TYR A 110 -10.06 -13.04 9.11
C TYR A 110 -10.15 -12.47 10.51
N GLY A 111 -10.84 -13.15 11.41
CA GLY A 111 -11.07 -12.68 12.78
C GLY A 111 -10.62 -13.70 13.82
N PRO A 112 -10.12 -13.26 14.99
CA PRO A 112 -9.77 -14.16 16.06
C PRO A 112 -11.01 -14.87 16.62
N ARG A 113 -10.89 -16.16 16.95
CA ARG A 113 -11.93 -16.88 17.69
C ARG A 113 -11.52 -16.95 19.17
N GLY A 114 -12.03 -15.98 19.95
CA GLY A 114 -11.76 -15.85 21.38
C GLY A 114 -10.87 -14.66 21.75
N GLY A 115 -10.78 -14.37 23.05
CA GLY A 115 -10.20 -13.12 23.57
C GLY A 115 -11.24 -12.00 23.71
N LYS A 116 -10.91 -10.98 24.50
CA LYS A 116 -11.70 -9.74 24.59
C LYS A 116 -10.93 -8.64 23.85
N GLY A 117 -11.63 -7.90 23.02
CA GLY A 117 -11.07 -6.76 22.30
C GLY A 117 -10.64 -5.62 23.23
N PRO A 118 -10.11 -4.52 22.67
CA PRO A 118 -9.93 -4.33 21.24
C PRO A 118 -8.78 -5.22 20.70
N PHE A 119 -8.85 -5.61 19.43
CA PHE A 119 -7.88 -6.43 18.73
C PHE A 119 -6.94 -5.56 17.92
N ALA A 120 -5.69 -6.00 17.75
CA ALA A 120 -4.86 -5.44 16.68
C ALA A 120 -5.52 -5.73 15.32
N ALA A 121 -5.18 -4.96 14.31
CA ALA A 121 -5.54 -5.28 12.93
C ALA A 121 -4.31 -5.38 12.03
N VAL A 122 -4.37 -6.22 11.01
CA VAL A 122 -3.30 -6.35 10.00
C VAL A 122 -3.89 -6.27 8.61
N LEU A 123 -3.39 -5.35 7.81
CA LEU A 123 -3.70 -5.29 6.38
C LEU A 123 -2.68 -6.15 5.61
N CYS A 124 -3.17 -6.99 4.69
CA CYS A 124 -2.36 -7.94 3.93
C CYS A 124 -2.50 -7.74 2.41
N PRO A 125 -1.90 -6.68 1.83
CA PRO A 125 -1.81 -6.56 0.37
C PRO A 125 -1.02 -7.73 -0.24
N HIS A 126 -1.34 -8.07 -1.48
CA HIS A 126 -0.67 -9.13 -2.22
C HIS A 126 0.20 -8.58 -3.35
N GLY A 127 1.27 -9.31 -3.69
CA GLY A 127 2.06 -9.08 -4.90
C GLY A 127 1.54 -9.84 -6.11
N HIS A 128 2.31 -9.76 -7.19
CA HIS A 128 2.12 -10.52 -8.41
C HIS A 128 2.78 -11.90 -8.29
N TRP A 129 2.09 -12.93 -8.78
CA TRP A 129 2.60 -14.29 -8.80
C TRP A 129 2.35 -14.88 -10.19
N GLY A 130 3.33 -15.59 -10.73
CA GLY A 130 3.36 -15.96 -12.16
C GLY A 130 2.40 -17.09 -12.58
N LYS A 131 1.65 -17.69 -11.65
CA LYS A 131 0.76 -18.82 -11.94
C LYS A 131 -0.70 -18.33 -12.07
N PRO A 132 -1.36 -18.54 -13.22
CA PRO A 132 -2.71 -18.00 -13.49
C PRO A 132 -3.79 -18.35 -12.45
N ASN A 133 -3.70 -19.52 -11.81
CA ASN A 133 -4.67 -19.99 -10.80
C ASN A 133 -4.14 -19.93 -9.36
N ASP A 134 -2.96 -19.34 -9.14
CA ASP A 134 -2.34 -19.14 -7.83
C ASP A 134 -1.96 -17.66 -7.71
N TYR A 135 -2.98 -16.82 -7.58
CA TYR A 135 -2.85 -15.38 -7.58
C TYR A 135 -3.56 -14.72 -6.40
N GLY A 136 -3.07 -13.53 -6.05
CA GLY A 136 -3.74 -12.61 -5.13
C GLY A 136 -4.04 -13.17 -3.74
N ARG A 137 -5.23 -12.83 -3.24
CA ARG A 137 -5.65 -13.21 -1.89
C ARG A 137 -6.07 -14.67 -1.73
N PHE A 138 -6.27 -15.39 -2.84
CA PHE A 138 -6.78 -16.76 -2.87
C PHE A 138 -5.70 -17.82 -2.58
N ARG A 139 -4.43 -17.43 -2.72
CA ARG A 139 -3.27 -18.32 -2.59
C ARG A 139 -3.18 -18.97 -1.21
N ALA A 140 -2.70 -20.21 -1.16
CA ALA A 140 -2.61 -20.97 0.08
C ALA A 140 -1.71 -20.30 1.13
N ASP A 141 -0.58 -19.72 0.74
CA ASP A 141 0.32 -19.00 1.66
C ASP A 141 -0.31 -17.70 2.19
N MET A 142 -1.17 -17.04 1.41
CA MET A 142 -1.93 -15.88 1.88
C MET A 142 -2.96 -16.30 2.93
N GLN A 143 -3.74 -17.35 2.65
CA GLN A 143 -4.74 -17.87 3.58
C GLN A 143 -4.08 -18.31 4.89
N LYS A 144 -2.95 -19.04 4.81
CA LYS A 144 -2.11 -19.39 5.97
C LYS A 144 -1.66 -18.16 6.75
N ARG A 145 -1.16 -17.12 6.06
CA ARG A 145 -0.74 -15.88 6.71
C ARG A 145 -1.87 -15.21 7.48
N CYS A 146 -3.01 -15.01 6.83
CA CYS A 146 -4.12 -14.29 7.42
C CYS A 146 -4.78 -15.07 8.56
N ALA A 147 -5.00 -16.38 8.38
CA ALA A 147 -5.55 -17.24 9.42
C ALA A 147 -4.62 -17.35 10.63
N THR A 148 -3.31 -17.47 10.43
CA THR A 148 -2.34 -17.55 11.54
C THR A 148 -2.31 -16.25 12.34
N LEU A 149 -2.25 -15.10 11.68
CA LEU A 149 -2.32 -13.79 12.34
C LEU A 149 -3.65 -13.62 13.11
N ALA A 150 -4.76 -14.13 12.55
CA ALA A 150 -6.04 -14.14 13.25
C ALA A 150 -6.04 -15.04 14.49
N ARG A 151 -5.47 -16.25 14.41
CA ARG A 151 -5.27 -17.14 15.57
C ARG A 151 -4.40 -16.50 16.66
N MET A 152 -3.46 -15.64 16.28
CA MET A 152 -2.63 -14.88 17.21
C MET A 152 -3.36 -13.70 17.88
N GLY A 153 -4.56 -13.32 17.41
CA GLY A 153 -5.37 -12.25 18.03
C GLY A 153 -5.52 -10.98 17.19
N ALA A 154 -5.31 -11.02 15.87
CA ALA A 154 -5.51 -9.87 14.99
C ALA A 154 -6.77 -9.99 14.11
N VAL A 155 -7.44 -8.87 13.83
CA VAL A 155 -8.37 -8.77 12.71
C VAL A 155 -7.55 -8.55 11.45
N VAL A 156 -7.60 -9.46 10.49
CA VAL A 156 -6.78 -9.40 9.27
C VAL A 156 -7.66 -9.17 8.06
N PHE A 157 -7.26 -8.26 7.18
CA PHE A 157 -7.93 -8.04 5.91
C PHE A 157 -6.95 -8.24 4.75
N SER A 158 -7.18 -9.27 3.95
CA SER A 158 -6.55 -9.41 2.63
C SER A 158 -7.53 -8.96 1.55
N TYR A 159 -7.04 -8.23 0.56
CA TYR A 159 -7.90 -7.58 -0.44
C TYR A 159 -7.29 -7.66 -1.82
N ASP A 160 -8.17 -7.55 -2.81
CA ASP A 160 -7.81 -7.54 -4.21
C ASP A 160 -7.07 -6.26 -4.54
N MET A 161 -5.89 -6.44 -5.13
CA MET A 161 -5.21 -5.40 -5.89
C MET A 161 -6.10 -4.94 -7.04
N VAL A 162 -5.96 -3.68 -7.45
CA VAL A 162 -6.72 -3.13 -8.58
C VAL A 162 -6.51 -4.00 -9.82
N GLY A 163 -7.60 -4.43 -10.46
CA GLY A 163 -7.60 -5.29 -11.65
C GLY A 163 -7.29 -6.77 -11.38
N PHE A 164 -7.29 -7.21 -10.12
CA PHE A 164 -7.18 -8.62 -9.72
C PHE A 164 -8.44 -9.09 -9.01
N GLY A 165 -8.68 -10.41 -9.04
CA GLY A 165 -9.79 -11.04 -8.34
C GLY A 165 -11.12 -10.41 -8.74
N GLU A 166 -11.84 -9.86 -7.77
CA GLU A 166 -13.13 -9.21 -8.01
C GLU A 166 -13.02 -7.69 -8.15
N SER A 167 -11.80 -7.11 -8.13
CA SER A 167 -11.54 -5.69 -8.37
C SER A 167 -11.42 -5.39 -9.87
N ASP A 168 -12.34 -5.92 -10.68
CA ASP A 168 -12.36 -5.82 -12.15
C ASP A 168 -12.93 -4.49 -12.70
N GLN A 169 -13.36 -3.57 -11.83
CA GLN A 169 -13.93 -2.28 -12.23
C GLN A 169 -12.89 -1.32 -12.83
N TYR A 170 -11.60 -1.61 -12.64
CA TYR A 170 -10.48 -0.81 -13.13
C TYR A 170 -9.32 -1.71 -13.59
N PRO A 171 -8.74 -1.49 -14.79
CA PRO A 171 -7.76 -2.40 -15.35
C PRO A 171 -6.40 -2.31 -14.64
N HIS A 172 -5.77 -3.46 -14.40
CA HIS A 172 -4.51 -3.51 -13.66
C HIS A 172 -3.36 -2.76 -14.36
N ASN A 173 -3.27 -2.87 -15.69
CA ASN A 173 -2.22 -2.26 -16.51
C ASN A 173 -2.48 -0.78 -16.86
N HIS A 174 -3.48 -0.12 -16.25
CA HIS A 174 -3.73 1.29 -16.48
C HIS A 174 -2.59 2.17 -15.95
N PRO A 175 -2.16 3.24 -16.65
CA PRO A 175 -1.10 4.14 -16.17
C PRO A 175 -1.34 4.74 -14.77
N LYS A 176 -2.60 4.86 -14.37
CA LYS A 176 -3.01 5.43 -13.07
C LYS A 176 -3.37 4.38 -12.00
N SER A 177 -3.12 3.09 -12.25
CA SER A 177 -3.43 2.01 -11.29
C SER A 177 -2.80 2.20 -9.92
N LEU A 178 -1.57 2.75 -9.88
CA LEU A 178 -0.87 3.04 -8.62
C LEU A 178 -1.69 3.96 -7.71
N ALA A 179 -2.31 5.00 -8.26
CA ALA A 179 -3.11 5.95 -7.50
C ALA A 179 -4.39 5.31 -6.94
N VAL A 180 -5.14 4.60 -7.78
CA VAL A 180 -6.36 3.90 -7.37
C VAL A 180 -6.04 2.87 -6.28
N GLN A 181 -4.95 2.14 -6.43
CA GLN A 181 -4.48 1.14 -5.45
C GLN A 181 -4.01 1.76 -4.13
N THR A 182 -3.26 2.86 -4.20
CA THR A 182 -2.80 3.59 -3.01
C THR A 182 -3.99 4.16 -2.24
N TRP A 183 -4.94 4.79 -2.94
CA TRP A 183 -6.19 5.27 -2.34
C TRP A 183 -7.00 4.13 -1.72
N SER A 184 -7.17 3.02 -2.45
CA SER A 184 -7.85 1.82 -1.94
C SER A 184 -7.20 1.29 -0.66
N SER A 185 -5.88 1.32 -0.57
CA SER A 185 -5.12 0.88 0.60
C SER A 185 -5.31 1.83 1.81
N ILE A 186 -5.32 3.15 1.59
CA ILE A 186 -5.65 4.15 2.63
C ILE A 186 -7.07 3.92 3.17
N ARG A 187 -8.02 3.65 2.26
CA ARG A 187 -9.42 3.40 2.60
C ARG A 187 -9.65 2.03 3.24
N ALA A 188 -8.79 1.05 2.97
CA ALA A 188 -8.79 -0.24 3.67
C ALA A 188 -8.45 -0.09 5.16
N ILE A 189 -7.63 0.90 5.53
CA ILE A 189 -7.41 1.26 6.93
C ILE A 189 -8.67 1.87 7.54
N ASP A 190 -9.38 2.75 6.82
CA ASP A 190 -10.68 3.27 7.29
C ASP A 190 -11.69 2.11 7.51
N PHE A 191 -11.70 1.11 6.62
CA PHE A 191 -12.52 -0.09 6.75
C PHE A 191 -12.18 -0.90 8.00
N LEU A 192 -10.90 -1.22 8.24
CA LEU A 192 -10.48 -1.91 9.46
C LEU A 192 -10.88 -1.15 10.73
N LEU A 193 -10.70 0.17 10.74
CA LEU A 193 -11.04 1.03 11.88
C LEU A 193 -12.54 1.23 12.08
N SER A 194 -13.38 0.91 11.08
CA SER A 194 -14.83 0.91 11.23
C SER A 194 -15.36 -0.29 12.03
N MET A 195 -14.52 -1.30 12.26
CA MET A 195 -14.88 -2.48 13.05
C MET A 195 -14.83 -2.14 14.55
N LYS A 196 -15.94 -2.38 15.25
CA LYS A 196 -16.13 -2.00 16.66
C LYS A 196 -15.02 -2.46 17.63
N ASP A 197 -14.37 -3.59 17.33
CA ASP A 197 -13.38 -4.21 18.22
C ASP A 197 -11.94 -4.07 17.69
N VAL A 198 -11.64 -3.12 16.80
CA VAL A 198 -10.26 -2.87 16.34
C VAL A 198 -9.63 -1.72 17.10
N ASP A 199 -8.41 -1.94 17.60
CA ASP A 199 -7.59 -0.93 18.27
C ASP A 199 -6.90 -0.02 17.24
N PRO A 200 -7.24 1.28 17.19
CA PRO A 200 -6.65 2.20 16.23
C PRO A 200 -5.14 2.41 16.40
N LYS A 201 -4.56 2.03 17.54
CA LYS A 201 -3.12 2.16 17.81
C LYS A 201 -2.32 0.91 17.43
N ARG A 202 -2.97 -0.18 17.03
CA ARG A 202 -2.32 -1.48 16.75
C ARG A 202 -2.65 -1.97 15.34
N ILE A 203 -2.28 -1.17 14.35
CA ILE A 203 -2.49 -1.48 12.93
C ILE A 203 -1.16 -1.89 12.27
N GLY A 204 -1.07 -3.14 11.82
CA GLY A 204 0.05 -3.66 11.05
C GLY A 204 -0.24 -3.68 9.54
N VAL A 205 0.81 -3.66 8.72
CA VAL A 205 0.70 -3.93 7.27
C VAL A 205 1.83 -4.86 6.83
N THR A 206 1.52 -5.87 6.02
CA THR A 206 2.53 -6.73 5.41
C THR A 206 2.11 -7.33 4.07
N GLY A 207 3.05 -7.38 3.14
CA GLY A 207 2.88 -8.00 1.84
C GLY A 207 4.24 -8.26 1.20
N ALA A 208 4.27 -9.21 0.25
CA ALA A 208 5.47 -9.56 -0.49
C ALA A 208 5.44 -9.01 -1.92
N SER A 209 6.61 -8.72 -2.50
CA SER A 209 6.76 -8.26 -3.89
C SER A 209 5.98 -6.96 -4.14
N GLY A 210 5.08 -6.90 -5.13
CA GLY A 210 4.15 -5.78 -5.30
C GLY A 210 3.27 -5.47 -4.06
N GLY A 211 2.99 -6.46 -3.20
CA GLY A 211 2.36 -6.25 -1.90
C GLY A 211 3.31 -5.60 -0.88
N GLY A 212 4.61 -5.82 -1.02
CA GLY A 212 5.66 -5.08 -0.32
C GLY A 212 5.68 -3.62 -0.75
N THR A 213 5.52 -3.34 -2.06
CA THR A 213 5.36 -1.97 -2.59
C THR A 213 4.19 -1.25 -1.95
N GLN A 214 3.01 -1.89 -1.94
CA GLN A 214 1.84 -1.37 -1.25
C GLN A 214 2.09 -1.14 0.24
N THR A 215 2.78 -2.05 0.91
CA THR A 215 3.07 -1.97 2.35
C THR A 215 3.89 -0.73 2.70
N PHE A 216 5.04 -0.51 2.05
CA PHE A 216 5.88 0.64 2.38
C PHE A 216 5.31 1.97 1.85
N LEU A 217 4.59 1.97 0.72
CA LEU A 217 3.91 3.18 0.23
C LEU A 217 2.79 3.61 1.16
N LEU A 218 1.91 2.68 1.56
CA LEU A 218 0.85 2.97 2.52
C LEU A 218 1.43 3.47 3.85
N THR A 219 2.46 2.80 4.35
CA THR A 219 3.13 3.21 5.60
C THR A 219 3.70 4.63 5.48
N ALA A 220 4.26 5.00 4.33
CA ALA A 220 4.82 6.33 4.11
C ALA A 220 3.76 7.45 4.14
N VAL A 221 2.57 7.20 3.59
CA VAL A 221 1.51 8.22 3.42
C VAL A 221 0.40 8.17 4.47
N ASP A 222 0.40 7.15 5.35
CA ASP A 222 -0.61 6.97 6.40
C ASP A 222 0.05 6.72 7.77
N ASP A 223 -0.08 7.71 8.65
CA ASP A 223 0.53 7.68 9.98
C ASP A 223 -0.18 6.75 10.97
N ARG A 224 -1.34 6.20 10.60
CA ARG A 224 -2.10 5.25 11.44
C ARG A 224 -1.47 3.86 11.48
N ILE A 225 -0.61 3.54 10.51
CA ILE A 225 0.13 2.26 10.53
C ILE A 225 1.09 2.28 11.71
N ALA A 226 0.98 1.32 12.62
CA ALA A 226 1.83 1.16 13.79
C ALA A 226 3.04 0.23 13.52
N VAL A 227 2.90 -0.76 12.63
CA VAL A 227 3.96 -1.75 12.33
C VAL A 227 3.98 -2.04 10.83
N SER A 228 5.17 -2.02 10.21
CA SER A 228 5.33 -2.26 8.77
C SER A 228 6.29 -3.41 8.49
N VAL A 229 5.88 -4.36 7.64
CA VAL A 229 6.70 -5.51 7.26
C VAL A 229 6.63 -5.73 5.73
N PRO A 230 7.33 -4.92 4.92
CA PRO A 230 7.48 -5.18 3.50
C PRO A 230 8.43 -6.37 3.25
N VAL A 231 7.99 -7.32 2.44
CA VAL A 231 8.69 -8.59 2.20
C VAL A 231 9.18 -8.66 0.75
N CYS A 232 10.45 -9.02 0.55
CA CYS A 232 11.09 -9.28 -0.74
C CYS A 232 10.80 -8.19 -1.79
N GLN A 233 10.88 -6.91 -1.39
CA GLN A 233 10.63 -5.80 -2.33
C GLN A 233 11.56 -4.61 -2.19
N VAL A 234 11.84 -4.16 -0.97
CA VAL A 234 12.58 -2.90 -0.74
C VAL A 234 13.98 -2.99 -1.37
N SER A 235 14.26 -2.09 -2.31
CA SER A 235 15.52 -2.02 -3.06
C SER A 235 15.86 -0.57 -3.41
N ALA A 236 17.16 -0.27 -3.51
CA ALA A 236 17.65 1.02 -4.00
C ALA A 236 17.69 1.12 -5.53
N HIS A 237 17.57 -0.01 -6.24
CA HIS A 237 17.84 -0.09 -7.67
C HIS A 237 16.69 -0.67 -8.50
N MET A 238 15.83 -1.49 -7.88
CA MET A 238 14.61 -2.02 -8.48
C MET A 238 13.38 -1.30 -7.87
N PHE A 239 12.57 -0.66 -8.73
CA PHE A 239 11.51 0.26 -8.33
C PHE A 239 10.09 -0.33 -8.43
N GLY A 240 9.98 -1.59 -8.85
CA GLY A 240 8.74 -2.28 -9.19
C GLY A 240 8.60 -2.42 -10.70
N GLY A 241 8.44 -3.65 -11.19
CA GLY A 241 8.34 -3.92 -12.63
C GLY A 241 6.95 -3.60 -13.20
N CYS A 242 5.92 -3.59 -12.35
CA CYS A 242 4.56 -3.34 -12.76
C CYS A 242 4.17 -1.84 -12.70
N ILE A 243 3.25 -1.42 -13.57
CA ILE A 243 2.67 -0.07 -13.59
C ILE A 243 1.96 0.26 -12.27
N CYS A 244 1.40 -0.71 -11.55
CA CYS A 244 0.80 -0.45 -10.24
C CYS A 244 1.83 -0.09 -9.15
N GLU A 245 3.13 -0.27 -9.40
CA GLU A 245 4.22 -0.03 -8.45
C GLU A 245 5.05 1.21 -8.80
N SER A 246 5.27 1.43 -10.11
CA SER A 246 6.17 2.47 -10.64
C SER A 246 5.61 3.15 -11.90
N GLY A 247 4.31 3.00 -12.17
CA GLY A 247 3.64 3.55 -13.35
C GLY A 247 3.50 5.07 -13.36
N MET A 248 3.63 5.69 -12.18
CA MET A 248 3.45 7.13 -11.93
C MET A 248 4.72 7.74 -11.30
N PRO A 249 4.97 9.05 -11.46
CA PRO A 249 6.22 9.70 -11.05
C PRO A 249 6.30 9.95 -9.53
N ILE A 250 6.12 8.91 -8.73
CA ILE A 250 6.21 8.98 -7.27
C ILE A 250 7.66 9.02 -6.76
N HIS A 251 8.63 8.59 -7.57
CA HIS A 251 10.04 8.52 -7.17
C HIS A 251 10.85 9.75 -7.56
N LYS A 252 10.48 10.42 -8.66
CA LYS A 252 11.28 11.52 -9.21
C LYS A 252 10.41 12.58 -9.87
N SER A 253 10.70 13.83 -9.54
CA SER A 253 10.15 15.04 -10.17
C SER A 253 11.19 16.16 -10.10
N ASP A 254 10.81 17.35 -10.56
CA ASP A 254 11.56 18.60 -10.32
C ASP A 254 11.65 18.97 -8.83
N LYS A 255 10.72 18.47 -7.99
CA LYS A 255 10.60 18.82 -6.58
C LYS A 255 11.16 17.77 -5.62
N HIS A 256 11.35 16.53 -6.07
CA HIS A 256 11.86 15.45 -5.22
C HIS A 256 12.53 14.32 -6.02
N GLU A 257 13.44 13.61 -5.36
CA GLU A 257 14.04 12.37 -5.82
C GLU A 257 14.15 11.44 -4.61
N THR A 258 13.67 10.19 -4.75
CA THR A 258 13.65 9.18 -3.68
C THR A 258 13.82 7.76 -4.25
N SER A 259 13.92 6.76 -3.38
CA SER A 259 13.99 5.33 -3.71
C SER A 259 13.09 4.51 -2.80
N ASN A 260 12.78 3.25 -3.17
CA ASN A 260 11.93 2.40 -2.32
C ASN A 260 12.52 2.18 -0.91
N ALA A 261 13.86 2.15 -0.77
CA ALA A 261 14.53 2.08 0.53
C ALA A 261 14.33 3.35 1.38
N GLU A 262 14.37 4.53 0.78
CA GLU A 262 14.06 5.77 1.49
C GLU A 262 12.58 5.89 1.85
N ILE A 263 11.68 5.49 0.95
CA ILE A 263 10.25 5.44 1.22
C ILE A 263 9.96 4.51 2.40
N ALA A 264 10.57 3.32 2.45
CA ALA A 264 10.46 2.42 3.61
C ALA A 264 10.98 3.07 4.90
N ALA A 265 12.06 3.86 4.84
CA ALA A 265 12.60 4.58 5.99
C ALA A 265 11.63 5.64 6.58
N LEU A 266 10.63 6.10 5.81
CA LEU A 266 9.56 7.00 6.30
C LEU A 266 8.64 6.34 7.36
N ALA A 267 8.79 5.04 7.60
CA ALA A 267 8.20 4.38 8.76
C ALA A 267 8.75 4.94 10.08
N ALA A 268 10.00 5.42 10.11
CA ALA A 268 10.65 5.87 11.35
C ALA A 268 9.83 6.94 12.10
N PRO A 269 9.64 6.79 13.43
CA PRO A 269 10.25 5.82 14.34
C PRO A 269 9.41 4.56 14.60
N ARG A 270 8.41 4.26 13.77
CA ARG A 270 7.52 3.10 13.96
C ARG A 270 8.24 1.80 13.63
N PRO A 271 7.93 0.66 14.28
CA PRO A 271 8.53 -0.62 13.96
C PRO A 271 8.50 -1.00 12.48
N LEU A 272 9.67 -1.31 11.91
CA LEU A 272 9.87 -1.75 10.53
C LEU A 272 10.74 -3.01 10.48
N LEU A 273 10.23 -4.05 9.82
CA LEU A 273 11.01 -5.24 9.46
C LEU A 273 11.12 -5.34 7.95
N LEU A 274 12.34 -5.25 7.42
CA LEU A 274 12.63 -5.60 6.03
C LEU A 274 12.91 -7.10 5.96
N ILE A 275 12.13 -7.86 5.20
CA ILE A 275 12.44 -9.27 4.93
C ILE A 275 13.02 -9.36 3.52
N SER A 276 14.27 -9.84 3.39
CA SER A 276 15.00 -9.95 2.12
C SER A 276 15.50 -11.38 1.89
N ASN A 277 15.93 -11.68 0.67
CA ASN A 277 16.51 -12.97 0.30
C ASN A 277 17.71 -12.77 -0.66
N GLY A 278 18.45 -13.84 -0.95
CA GLY A 278 19.67 -13.75 -1.76
C GLY A 278 19.47 -13.92 -3.27
N LYS A 279 18.27 -14.29 -3.74
CA LYS A 279 18.02 -14.63 -5.16
C LYS A 279 17.14 -13.62 -5.90
N ASP A 280 16.89 -12.45 -5.32
CA ASP A 280 16.20 -11.34 -5.99
C ASP A 280 16.89 -9.98 -5.75
N TRP A 281 16.24 -8.90 -6.16
CA TRP A 281 16.72 -7.52 -6.02
C TRP A 281 16.93 -7.06 -4.57
N THR A 282 16.49 -7.84 -3.57
CA THR A 282 16.71 -7.56 -2.14
C THR A 282 18.00 -8.16 -1.59
N LYS A 283 18.81 -8.87 -2.40
CA LYS A 283 20.09 -9.49 -1.96
C LYS A 283 21.06 -8.53 -1.30
N ASN A 284 21.01 -7.24 -1.66
CA ASN A 284 21.89 -6.21 -1.12
C ASN A 284 21.36 -5.54 0.16
N THR A 285 20.13 -5.85 0.59
CA THR A 285 19.48 -5.24 1.77
C THR A 285 20.37 -5.21 3.01
N PRO A 286 21.05 -6.30 3.44
CA PRO A 286 21.88 -6.24 4.64
C PRO A 286 23.07 -5.27 4.53
N LYS A 287 23.54 -4.95 3.31
CA LYS A 287 24.75 -4.14 3.06
C LYS A 287 24.46 -2.73 2.51
N VAL A 288 23.28 -2.50 1.94
CA VAL A 288 22.94 -1.25 1.23
C VAL A 288 21.68 -0.61 1.81
N GLU A 289 20.51 -1.24 1.64
CA GLU A 289 19.23 -0.64 2.00
C GLU A 289 19.03 -0.55 3.53
N PHE A 290 19.32 -1.62 4.27
CA PHE A 290 19.10 -1.65 5.73
C PHE A 290 20.04 -0.71 6.50
N PRO A 291 21.34 -0.57 6.17
CA PRO A 291 22.18 0.46 6.78
C PRO A 291 21.65 1.88 6.59
N TYR A 292 21.10 2.21 5.41
CA TYR A 292 20.45 3.50 5.18
C TYR A 292 19.24 3.68 6.11
N VAL A 293 18.37 2.67 6.20
CA VAL A 293 17.21 2.67 7.12
C VAL A 293 17.66 2.85 8.57
N LYS A 294 18.67 2.10 9.04
CA LYS A 294 19.21 2.23 10.41
C LYS A 294 19.79 3.61 10.68
N ASN A 295 20.40 4.26 9.69
CA ASN A 295 20.88 5.64 9.84
C ASN A 295 19.72 6.63 10.03
N VAL A 296 18.58 6.43 9.37
CA VAL A 296 17.38 7.24 9.62
C VAL A 296 16.85 7.00 11.04
N TYR A 297 16.69 5.73 11.46
CA TYR A 297 16.17 5.40 12.79
C TYR A 297 17.06 5.89 13.93
N ARG A 298 18.37 6.01 13.71
CA ARG A 298 19.32 6.65 14.63
C ARG A 298 18.89 8.06 15.04
N LEU A 299 18.37 8.86 14.10
CA LEU A 299 17.97 10.25 14.35
C LEU A 299 16.80 10.35 15.34
N TYR A 300 16.04 9.27 15.50
CA TYR A 300 14.95 9.15 16.45
C TYR A 300 15.34 8.44 17.75
N GLY A 301 16.60 8.01 17.90
CA GLY A 301 17.01 7.13 19.00
C GLY A 301 16.32 5.76 18.97
N ALA A 302 15.84 5.31 17.81
CA ALA A 302 14.95 4.16 17.66
C ALA A 302 15.55 3.02 16.83
N ARG A 303 16.89 2.88 16.79
CA ARG A 303 17.57 1.89 15.93
C ARG A 303 17.07 0.46 16.16
N ASP A 304 16.64 0.12 17.37
CA ASP A 304 16.11 -1.17 17.79
C ASP A 304 14.75 -1.51 17.15
N LYS A 305 13.99 -0.50 16.71
CA LYS A 305 12.71 -0.66 16.03
C LYS A 305 12.81 -1.00 14.53
N ALA A 306 14.00 -0.88 13.95
CA ALA A 306 14.28 -1.30 12.57
C ALA A 306 15.11 -2.58 12.55
N GLN A 307 14.62 -3.60 11.85
CA GLN A 307 15.25 -4.91 11.71
C GLN A 307 15.30 -5.35 10.23
N ASN A 308 16.27 -6.21 9.90
CA ASN A 308 16.29 -6.93 8.64
C ASN A 308 16.43 -8.42 8.91
N GLU A 309 15.47 -9.20 8.40
CA GLU A 309 15.60 -10.65 8.29
C GLU A 309 16.10 -10.96 6.88
N HIS A 310 17.34 -11.45 6.75
CA HIS A 310 17.93 -11.78 5.46
C HIS A 310 18.07 -13.29 5.27
N LEU A 311 17.29 -13.85 4.35
CA LEU A 311 17.25 -15.27 4.02
C LEU A 311 18.12 -15.54 2.79
N GLY A 312 19.45 -15.47 2.97
CA GLY A 312 20.42 -15.45 1.87
C GLY A 312 20.39 -16.65 0.91
N ASN A 313 19.93 -17.82 1.38
CA ASN A 313 19.85 -19.02 0.54
C ASN A 313 18.46 -19.21 -0.12
N GLU A 314 17.48 -18.39 0.24
CA GLU A 314 16.11 -18.50 -0.23
C GLU A 314 15.84 -17.60 -1.44
N GLY A 315 14.68 -17.80 -2.08
CA GLY A 315 14.23 -16.99 -3.22
C GLY A 315 12.99 -16.17 -2.95
N HIS A 316 12.44 -15.66 -4.05
CA HIS A 316 11.33 -14.70 -4.09
C HIS A 316 9.97 -15.38 -3.83
N ASP A 317 9.54 -15.36 -2.57
CA ASP A 317 8.27 -15.93 -2.11
C ASP A 317 7.82 -15.29 -0.78
N TYR A 318 6.62 -15.65 -0.30
CA TYR A 318 6.19 -15.43 1.08
C TYR A 318 5.99 -16.78 1.82
N GLY A 319 7.00 -17.62 1.73
CA GLY A 319 7.07 -18.96 2.30
C GLY A 319 7.23 -19.00 3.83
N PRO A 320 7.35 -20.21 4.41
CA PRO A 320 7.33 -20.43 5.85
C PRO A 320 8.35 -19.58 6.64
N SER A 321 9.61 -19.51 6.20
CA SER A 321 10.66 -18.73 6.89
C SER A 321 10.31 -17.24 6.95
N LYS A 322 9.84 -16.66 5.84
CA LYS A 322 9.41 -15.26 5.77
C LYS A 322 8.19 -15.01 6.65
N ARG A 323 7.23 -15.94 6.67
CA ARG A 323 6.04 -15.86 7.53
C ARG A 323 6.42 -15.91 9.00
N LEU A 324 7.31 -16.83 9.40
CA LEU A 324 7.81 -16.93 10.78
C LEU A 324 8.43 -15.61 11.26
N ALA A 325 9.30 -15.00 10.46
CA ALA A 325 9.92 -13.72 10.79
C ALA A 325 8.88 -12.59 10.93
N ALA A 326 7.94 -12.50 9.99
CA ALA A 326 6.85 -11.52 10.05
C ALA A 326 5.97 -11.72 11.29
N TYR A 327 5.59 -12.96 11.62
CA TYR A 327 4.75 -13.25 12.80
C TYR A 327 5.46 -12.89 14.10
N LYS A 328 6.75 -13.25 14.25
CA LYS A 328 7.54 -12.90 15.45
C LYS A 328 7.57 -11.39 15.67
N PHE A 329 7.82 -10.63 14.60
CA PHE A 329 7.91 -9.18 14.66
C PHE A 329 6.56 -8.52 14.94
N MET A 330 5.51 -8.94 14.23
CA MET A 330 4.15 -8.44 14.45
C MET A 330 3.63 -8.79 15.84
N ALA A 331 3.88 -10.01 16.33
CA ALA A 331 3.48 -10.40 17.68
C ALA A 331 4.06 -9.47 18.74
N ARG A 332 5.36 -9.19 18.64
CA ARG A 332 6.06 -8.29 19.56
C ARG A 332 5.46 -6.88 19.54
N HIS A 333 5.24 -6.32 18.36
CA HIS A 333 4.89 -4.90 18.23
C HIS A 333 3.38 -4.61 18.22
N LEU A 334 2.54 -5.62 17.99
CA LEU A 334 1.07 -5.51 18.06
C LEU A 334 0.47 -6.22 19.29
N GLY A 335 1.30 -6.85 20.13
CA GLY A 335 0.84 -7.60 21.30
C GLY A 335 0.02 -8.83 20.93
N LEU A 336 0.43 -9.56 19.88
CA LEU A 336 -0.25 -10.80 19.47
C LEU A 336 0.30 -12.01 20.25
N SER A 337 -0.51 -13.05 20.40
CA SER A 337 -0.14 -14.27 21.09
C SER A 337 0.60 -15.25 20.16
N LEU A 338 1.90 -15.04 19.95
CA LEU A 338 2.74 -15.96 19.16
C LEU A 338 2.65 -17.41 19.66
N ALA A 339 2.62 -17.61 20.98
CA ALA A 339 2.53 -18.91 21.62
C ALA A 339 1.30 -19.76 21.18
N LYS A 340 0.20 -19.12 20.72
CA LYS A 340 -0.99 -19.85 20.24
C LYS A 340 -0.77 -20.60 18.92
N VAL A 341 0.31 -20.29 18.23
CA VAL A 341 0.64 -20.84 16.90
C VAL A 341 2.09 -21.31 16.83
N THR A 342 2.77 -21.49 17.97
CA THR A 342 4.16 -21.99 18.02
C THR A 342 4.17 -23.39 18.56
N LYS A 343 4.80 -24.32 17.82
CA LYS A 343 5.04 -25.69 18.25
C LYS A 343 6.18 -25.76 19.28
N PRO A 344 6.35 -26.88 20.01
CA PRO A 344 7.45 -27.05 20.95
C PRO A 344 8.85 -26.85 20.33
N ASP A 345 9.01 -27.16 19.04
CA ASP A 345 10.26 -26.97 18.29
C ASP A 345 10.51 -25.52 17.82
N GLY A 346 9.60 -24.59 18.16
CA GLY A 346 9.69 -23.17 17.77
C GLY A 346 9.18 -22.85 16.37
N SER A 347 8.74 -23.84 15.59
CA SER A 347 8.11 -23.64 14.28
C SER A 347 6.65 -23.18 14.40
N ILE A 348 6.08 -22.66 13.31
CA ILE A 348 4.68 -22.23 13.30
C ILE A 348 3.76 -23.42 13.04
N ASP A 349 2.72 -23.52 13.84
CA ASP A 349 1.58 -24.39 13.60
C ASP A 349 0.53 -23.71 12.71
N ASP A 350 0.62 -23.96 11.40
CA ASP A 350 -0.42 -23.63 10.43
C ASP A 350 -1.24 -24.85 9.96
N SER A 351 -1.15 -25.98 10.68
CA SER A 351 -1.77 -27.25 10.27
C SER A 351 -3.30 -27.23 10.29
N ASP A 352 -3.91 -26.52 11.24
CA ASP A 352 -5.38 -26.36 11.28
C ASP A 352 -5.90 -25.23 10.37
N VAL A 353 -5.06 -24.61 9.54
CA VAL A 353 -5.54 -23.64 8.55
C VAL A 353 -6.20 -24.39 7.40
N VAL A 354 -7.50 -24.16 7.23
CA VAL A 354 -8.24 -24.64 6.07
C VAL A 354 -7.95 -23.72 4.88
N ILE A 355 -7.53 -24.30 3.77
CA ILE A 355 -7.37 -23.60 2.49
C ILE A 355 -8.71 -23.68 1.75
N GLU A 356 -9.44 -22.56 1.72
CA GLU A 356 -10.70 -22.46 1.01
C GLU A 356 -10.45 -22.37 -0.51
N LYS A 357 -11.41 -22.90 -1.28
CA LYS A 357 -11.44 -22.70 -2.73
C LYS A 357 -11.77 -21.25 -3.05
N THR A 358 -11.28 -20.77 -4.20
CA THR A 358 -11.47 -19.39 -4.68
C THR A 358 -12.94 -18.94 -4.65
N GLU A 359 -13.87 -19.81 -5.06
CA GLU A 359 -15.29 -19.48 -5.14
C GLU A 359 -15.91 -19.19 -3.76
N ALA A 360 -15.42 -19.86 -2.71
CA ALA A 360 -15.88 -19.62 -1.34
C ALA A 360 -15.39 -18.27 -0.80
N LEU A 361 -14.31 -17.74 -1.37
CA LEU A 361 -13.72 -16.46 -1.00
C LEU A 361 -14.31 -15.28 -1.79
N HIS A 362 -15.13 -15.50 -2.82
CA HIS A 362 -15.76 -14.43 -3.58
C HIS A 362 -16.85 -13.68 -2.79
N VAL A 363 -16.80 -12.35 -2.82
CA VAL A 363 -17.82 -11.48 -2.23
C VAL A 363 -19.06 -11.42 -3.11
N PHE A 364 -18.85 -11.31 -4.41
CA PHE A 364 -19.86 -11.19 -5.45
C PHE A 364 -19.95 -12.46 -6.28
N ASN A 365 -21.16 -12.96 -6.47
CA ASN A 365 -21.46 -14.15 -7.26
C ASN A 365 -22.92 -14.15 -7.71
N ARG A 366 -23.39 -15.22 -8.35
CA ARG A 366 -24.78 -15.31 -8.83
C ARG A 366 -25.83 -15.12 -7.73
N LYS A 367 -25.57 -15.57 -6.49
CA LYS A 367 -26.48 -15.38 -5.33
C LYS A 367 -26.33 -14.01 -4.67
N HIS A 368 -25.19 -13.37 -4.87
CA HIS A 368 -24.81 -12.10 -4.27
C HIS A 368 -24.22 -11.19 -5.35
N PRO A 369 -25.02 -10.72 -6.32
CA PRO A 369 -24.48 -9.92 -7.41
C PRO A 369 -23.87 -8.62 -6.87
N ARG A 370 -22.88 -8.08 -7.59
CA ARG A 370 -22.38 -6.74 -7.31
C ARG A 370 -23.54 -5.74 -7.43
N PRO A 371 -23.65 -4.73 -6.54
CA PRO A 371 -24.75 -3.78 -6.59
C PRO A 371 -24.88 -3.12 -7.97
N ALA A 372 -26.13 -2.89 -8.42
CA ALA A 372 -26.41 -2.37 -9.75
C ALA A 372 -25.82 -0.97 -10.01
N TYR A 373 -25.59 -0.19 -8.95
CA TYR A 373 -24.96 1.13 -9.02
C TYR A 373 -23.43 1.08 -9.11
N ALA A 374 -22.82 -0.11 -9.13
CA ALA A 374 -21.36 -0.23 -9.21
C ALA A 374 -20.84 0.39 -10.51
N VAL A 375 -19.85 1.28 -10.40
CA VAL A 375 -19.24 1.92 -11.56
C VAL A 375 -18.44 0.90 -12.39
N LYS A 376 -18.29 1.14 -13.69
CA LYS A 376 -17.54 0.24 -14.57
C LYS A 376 -16.61 1.03 -15.47
N GLY A 377 -15.37 0.55 -15.56
CA GLY A 377 -14.36 1.10 -16.45
C GLY A 377 -13.54 2.23 -15.81
N PRO A 378 -12.35 2.49 -16.37
CA PRO A 378 -11.41 3.46 -15.83
C PRO A 378 -12.02 4.86 -15.74
N ASP A 379 -12.65 5.38 -16.80
CA ASP A 379 -13.17 6.74 -16.84
C ASP A 379 -14.13 7.06 -15.68
N ALA A 380 -15.03 6.13 -15.35
CA ALA A 380 -15.97 6.31 -14.25
C ALA A 380 -15.24 6.37 -12.90
N VAL A 381 -14.29 5.48 -12.65
CA VAL A 381 -13.48 5.47 -11.42
C VAL A 381 -12.58 6.71 -11.34
N GLU A 382 -11.97 7.11 -12.45
CA GLU A 382 -11.10 8.29 -12.52
C GLU A 382 -11.88 9.57 -12.28
N SER A 383 -13.13 9.68 -12.77
CA SER A 383 -13.98 10.85 -12.51
C SER A 383 -14.34 11.03 -11.03
N LEU A 384 -14.37 9.93 -10.26
CA LEU A 384 -14.61 9.97 -8.82
C LEU A 384 -13.34 10.33 -8.03
N LEU A 385 -12.18 9.89 -8.51
CA LEU A 385 -10.90 10.11 -7.85
C LEU A 385 -10.31 11.50 -8.18
N TRP A 386 -10.51 11.96 -9.41
CA TRP A 386 -10.11 13.25 -9.96
C TRP A 386 -11.32 13.92 -10.61
N PRO A 387 -12.30 14.39 -9.82
CA PRO A 387 -13.41 15.15 -10.38
C PRO A 387 -12.84 16.36 -11.14
N LYS A 388 -13.34 16.60 -12.34
CA LYS A 388 -13.05 17.84 -13.06
C LYS A 388 -13.46 18.98 -12.13
N SER A 389 -12.54 19.91 -11.85
CA SER A 389 -12.93 21.15 -11.19
C SER A 389 -14.01 21.79 -12.05
N ASP A 390 -15.09 22.27 -11.44
CA ASP A 390 -16.07 23.12 -12.10
C ASP A 390 -15.34 24.37 -12.61
N ALA A 391 -14.82 24.30 -13.83
CA ALA A 391 -14.19 25.40 -14.50
C ALA A 391 -15.30 26.39 -14.88
N GLY A 392 -15.55 27.36 -14.00
CA GLY A 392 -16.30 28.57 -14.29
C GLY A 392 -17.80 28.51 -14.01
N ASN A 393 -18.19 28.79 -12.76
CA ASN A 393 -19.35 29.65 -12.55
C ASN A 393 -18.79 31.03 -12.15
N PRO A 394 -18.74 32.02 -13.07
CA PRO A 394 -18.34 33.36 -12.70
C PRO A 394 -19.42 33.96 -11.79
N ALA A 395 -19.02 34.30 -10.57
CA ALA A 395 -19.58 35.32 -9.69
C ALA A 395 -21.11 35.58 -9.73
N GLY A 396 -21.78 35.20 -8.65
CA GLY A 396 -22.58 36.14 -7.85
C GLY A 396 -23.56 37.05 -8.60
N GLY A 397 -24.63 36.47 -9.14
CA GLY A 397 -25.85 37.22 -9.45
C GLY A 397 -26.67 37.44 -8.18
N SER A 398 -26.42 38.55 -7.47
CA SER A 398 -27.31 39.07 -6.43
C SER A 398 -28.71 39.28 -7.00
N THR A 399 -29.67 38.39 -6.67
CA THR A 399 -31.09 38.71 -6.80
C THR A 399 -31.56 39.30 -5.49
N ARG A 400 -31.71 40.63 -5.50
CA ARG A 400 -32.42 41.43 -4.51
C ARG A 400 -33.81 40.80 -4.26
N VAL A 401 -34.12 40.55 -3.00
CA VAL A 401 -35.49 40.50 -2.50
C VAL A 401 -36.04 41.92 -2.63
N VAL A 402 -37.02 42.11 -3.51
CA VAL A 402 -37.89 43.28 -3.48
C VAL A 402 -39.10 42.91 -2.62
N LYS A 403 -39.46 43.83 -1.72
CA LYS A 403 -40.58 43.75 -0.78
C LYS A 403 -41.90 43.42 -1.45
#